data_AF-A0A1I8HP52-F1
#
_entry.id   AF-A0A1I8HP52-F1
#
_cell.length_a   1.000
_cell.length_b   1.000
_cell.length_c   1.000
_cell.angle_alpha   90.00
_cell.angle_beta   90.00
_cell.angle_gamma   90.00
#
_symmetry.space_group_name_H-M   'P 1'
#
loop_
_entity.id
_entity.type
_entity.pdbx_description
1 polymer ?
#
loop_
_entity_poly.entity_id
_entity_poly.type
_entity_poly.pdbx_seq_one_letter_code
_entity_poly.pdbx_strand_id
1 'polypeptide(L)'
;LVNSMALLGVPSKLLHEAEGHVITCEMDTGEMYRGMLVEAEENMNCQMSDVTVTFRDGRVAHLENIFLRGSKARFFILPDMLKNAPMFKRTTGTKGLGMGRGKTMMHRGRGGFRGGRGGGGGSRGGGGGGRGGGRGGGRGENSRKMEENGQKKVMSARWEVPLSDRVHVVQFDHGTTSGRRAIFLNGECIKREDFMFKLVGIEHFKIGSTPCTIEIVAADDFNYHYKLLVNGKSVQSFSENQARILKCWLPIIDGEFVRIVLEKDSLDVYVDGKVVETAGEFTDEGTETHFTVGDHACFIRAVSSGKRRTGIIQTLFIDDHEVTEAAVDQSCI
;
A
#
# COMPACT_ATOMS: atom_id res chain seq x y z
N LEU A 1 4.77 -24.76 -8.58
CA LEU A 1 5.16 -25.16 -7.21
C LEU A 1 3.99 -24.82 -6.29
N VAL A 2 3.30 -25.83 -5.80
CA VAL A 2 2.14 -25.64 -4.91
C VAL A 2 2.69 -25.17 -3.56
N ASN A 3 2.19 -24.04 -3.05
CA ASN A 3 2.66 -23.44 -1.80
C ASN A 3 2.39 -24.42 -0.63
N SER A 4 3.44 -25.07 -0.08
CA SER A 4 3.33 -26.15 0.92
C SER A 4 2.63 -25.70 2.21
N MET A 5 2.64 -24.40 2.49
CA MET A 5 1.95 -23.77 3.62
C MET A 5 0.41 -23.89 3.58
N ALA A 6 -0.19 -24.21 2.43
CA ALA A 6 -1.65 -24.33 2.31
C ALA A 6 -2.24 -25.52 3.09
N LEU A 7 -1.46 -26.58 3.33
CA LEU A 7 -1.93 -27.80 4.00
C LEU A 7 -1.78 -27.80 5.54
N LEU A 8 -1.07 -26.82 6.10
CA LEU A 8 -0.80 -26.78 7.54
C LEU A 8 -2.02 -26.29 8.33
N GLY A 9 -2.36 -26.99 9.41
CA GLY A 9 -3.43 -26.62 10.32
C GLY A 9 -3.14 -25.28 11.01
N VAL A 10 -4.21 -24.58 11.44
CA VAL A 10 -4.13 -23.28 12.15
C VAL A 10 -3.08 -23.24 13.28
N PRO A 11 -2.92 -24.29 14.12
CA PRO A 11 -1.90 -24.26 15.19
C PRO A 11 -0.45 -24.17 14.72
N SER A 12 -0.08 -24.86 13.63
CA SER A 12 1.29 -24.80 13.09
C SER A 12 1.57 -23.42 12.49
N LYS A 13 0.61 -22.85 11.78
CA LYS A 13 0.70 -21.48 11.24
C LYS A 13 0.86 -20.45 12.36
N LEU A 14 0.10 -20.59 13.43
CA LEU A 14 0.18 -19.70 14.60
C LEU A 14 1.57 -19.75 15.25
N LEU A 15 2.22 -20.91 15.25
CA LEU A 15 3.57 -21.06 15.79
C LEU A 15 4.63 -20.36 14.92
N HIS A 16 4.54 -20.48 13.60
CA HIS A 16 5.42 -19.73 12.68
C HIS A 16 5.28 -18.20 12.85
N GLU A 17 4.07 -17.69 13.05
CA GLU A 17 3.85 -16.26 13.33
C GLU A 17 4.46 -15.81 14.67
N ALA A 18 4.76 -16.74 15.58
CA ALA A 18 5.43 -16.44 16.83
C ALA A 18 6.97 -16.41 16.70
N GLU A 19 7.53 -16.69 15.53
CA GLU A 19 8.98 -16.55 15.29
C GLU A 19 9.43 -15.11 15.58
N GLY A 20 10.63 -14.96 16.15
CA GLY A 20 11.17 -13.71 16.66
C GLY A 20 10.60 -13.25 18.01
N HIS A 21 9.64 -13.97 18.60
CA HIS A 21 9.00 -13.59 19.86
C HIS A 21 9.35 -14.54 21.01
N VAL A 22 9.21 -14.04 22.25
CA VAL A 22 9.34 -14.88 23.44
C VAL A 22 8.09 -15.75 23.56
N ILE A 23 8.29 -17.06 23.50
CA ILE A 23 7.25 -18.08 23.71
C ILE A 23 7.57 -18.90 24.95
N THR A 24 6.59 -19.70 25.39
CA THR A 24 6.83 -20.78 26.36
C THR A 24 6.36 -22.11 25.78
N CYS A 25 7.16 -23.16 25.91
CA CYS A 25 6.81 -24.53 25.51
C CYS A 25 6.88 -25.44 26.74
N GLU A 26 5.80 -26.20 26.99
CA GLU A 26 5.84 -27.32 27.95
C GLU A 26 6.11 -28.63 27.20
N MET A 27 7.08 -29.42 27.66
CA MET A 27 7.38 -30.74 27.09
C MET A 27 6.58 -31.86 27.77
N ASP A 28 6.48 -33.04 27.15
CA ASP A 28 5.88 -34.24 27.75
C ASP A 28 6.57 -34.64 29.09
N THR A 29 7.86 -34.32 29.20
CA THR A 29 8.67 -34.39 30.43
C THR A 29 8.28 -33.37 31.50
N GLY A 30 7.41 -32.40 31.23
CA GLY A 30 6.95 -31.38 32.19
C GLY A 30 7.95 -30.30 32.54
N GLU A 31 9.04 -30.25 31.79
CA GLU A 31 9.94 -29.13 31.78
C GLU A 31 9.34 -28.00 30.94
N MET A 32 9.53 -26.77 31.42
CA MET A 32 9.06 -25.55 30.79
C MET A 32 10.23 -24.78 30.18
N TYR A 33 10.14 -24.45 28.90
CA TYR A 33 11.16 -23.73 28.17
C TYR A 33 10.59 -22.37 27.76
N ARG A 34 11.16 -21.27 28.25
CA ARG A 34 10.75 -19.90 27.91
C ARG A 34 11.91 -19.11 27.33
N GLY A 35 11.77 -18.65 26.10
CA GLY A 35 12.81 -17.90 25.40
C GLY A 35 12.35 -17.43 24.02
N MET A 36 13.23 -16.83 23.24
CA MET A 36 12.93 -16.35 21.89
C MET A 36 12.82 -17.54 20.92
N LEU A 37 11.69 -17.65 20.22
CA LEU A 37 11.55 -18.58 19.10
C LEU A 37 12.35 -18.04 17.91
N VAL A 38 13.38 -18.77 17.49
CA VAL A 38 14.21 -18.41 16.34
C VAL A 38 13.57 -18.92 15.05
N GLU A 39 13.16 -20.19 15.05
CA GLU A 39 12.60 -20.87 13.90
C GLU A 39 11.64 -21.96 14.37
N ALA A 40 10.50 -22.11 13.69
CA ALA A 40 9.62 -23.26 13.83
C ALA A 40 9.56 -24.06 12.52
N GLU A 41 9.56 -25.39 12.61
CA GLU A 41 9.36 -26.28 11.47
C GLU A 41 7.89 -26.72 11.35
N GLU A 42 7.50 -27.26 10.18
CA GLU A 42 6.15 -27.78 9.93
C GLU A 42 5.75 -28.92 10.89
N ASN A 43 6.73 -29.68 11.39
CA ASN A 43 6.55 -30.76 12.37
C ASN A 43 6.54 -30.25 13.83
N MET A 44 6.48 -28.93 14.03
CA MET A 44 6.51 -28.21 15.30
C MET A 44 7.84 -28.30 16.06
N ASN A 45 8.93 -28.76 15.43
CA ASN A 45 10.25 -28.58 16.01
C ASN A 45 10.57 -27.09 16.11
N CYS A 46 11.22 -26.68 17.20
CA CYS A 46 11.53 -25.28 17.45
C CYS A 46 13.00 -25.10 17.77
N GLN A 47 13.65 -24.17 17.10
CA GLN A 47 14.91 -23.60 17.57
C GLN A 47 14.61 -22.39 18.44
N MET A 48 15.19 -22.32 19.63
CA MET A 48 15.00 -21.21 20.55
C MET A 48 16.34 -20.70 21.08
N SER A 49 16.39 -19.40 21.39
CA SER A 49 17.55 -18.72 21.98
C SER A 49 17.19 -17.95 23.25
N ASP A 50 18.19 -17.67 24.09
CA ASP A 50 18.03 -17.00 25.39
C ASP A 50 16.91 -17.63 26.24
N VAL A 51 17.08 -18.93 26.51
CA VAL A 51 16.04 -19.78 27.09
C VAL A 51 16.26 -19.96 28.58
N THR A 52 15.22 -19.67 29.35
CA THR A 52 15.09 -20.07 30.75
C THR A 52 14.31 -21.39 30.82
N VAL A 53 14.91 -22.41 31.41
CA VAL A 53 14.31 -23.74 31.59
C VAL A 53 13.93 -23.92 33.05
N THR A 54 12.70 -24.36 33.31
CA THR A 54 12.24 -24.78 34.63
C THR A 54 12.03 -26.30 34.63
N PHE A 55 12.83 -27.01 35.40
CA PHE A 55 12.72 -28.45 35.58
C PHE A 55 11.56 -28.81 36.53
N ARG A 56 11.13 -30.07 36.49
CA ARG A 56 10.03 -30.57 37.35
C ARG A 56 10.28 -30.40 38.84
N ASP A 57 11.53 -30.44 39.27
CA ASP A 57 11.92 -30.23 40.68
C ASP A 57 12.03 -28.75 41.07
N GLY A 58 11.63 -27.84 40.17
CA GLY A 58 11.66 -26.39 40.38
C GLY A 58 13.02 -25.75 40.14
N ARG A 59 14.06 -26.53 39.80
CA ARG A 59 15.35 -25.95 39.40
C ARG A 59 15.20 -25.15 38.12
N VAL A 60 15.93 -24.04 38.04
CA VAL A 60 15.96 -23.17 36.87
C VAL A 60 17.36 -23.16 36.28
N ALA A 61 17.46 -23.24 34.96
CA ALA A 61 18.71 -23.08 34.22
C ALA A 61 18.54 -22.10 33.06
N HIS A 62 19.64 -21.50 32.63
CA HIS A 62 19.70 -20.65 31.44
C HIS A 62 20.50 -21.34 30.34
N LEU A 63 19.98 -21.32 29.12
CA LEU A 63 20.58 -21.88 27.93
C LEU A 63 20.63 -20.82 26.84
N GLU A 64 21.78 -20.64 26.19
CA GLU A 64 21.89 -19.68 25.09
C GLU A 64 21.07 -20.10 23.88
N ASN A 65 21.09 -21.40 23.54
CA ASN A 65 20.38 -21.98 22.41
C ASN A 65 19.87 -23.38 22.75
N ILE A 66 18.72 -23.76 22.21
CA ILE A 66 18.15 -25.10 22.33
C ILE A 66 17.31 -25.46 21.10
N PHE A 67 17.26 -26.76 20.80
CA PHE A 67 16.34 -27.33 19.82
C PHE A 67 15.32 -28.23 20.52
N LEU A 68 14.04 -27.88 20.41
CA LEU A 68 12.93 -28.64 20.97
C LEU A 68 12.29 -29.48 19.87
N ARG A 69 12.09 -30.77 20.16
CA ARG A 69 11.40 -31.68 19.24
C ARG A 69 9.88 -31.49 19.36
N GLY A 70 9.23 -31.12 18.26
CA GLY A 70 7.80 -30.80 18.23
C GLY A 70 6.88 -31.92 18.68
N SER A 71 7.24 -33.16 18.34
CA SER A 71 6.50 -34.36 18.77
C SER A 71 6.52 -34.60 20.29
N LYS A 72 7.30 -33.83 21.04
CA LYS A 72 7.42 -33.88 22.50
C LYS A 72 6.79 -32.67 23.20
N ALA A 73 6.31 -31.69 22.45
CA ALA A 73 5.61 -30.54 23.01
C ALA A 73 4.19 -30.92 23.44
N ARG A 74 3.77 -30.45 24.61
CA ARG A 74 2.39 -30.54 25.10
C ARG A 74 1.56 -29.33 24.68
N PHE A 75 2.08 -28.13 24.94
CA PHE A 75 1.46 -26.90 24.51
C PHE A 75 2.49 -25.78 24.37
N PHE A 76 2.06 -24.74 23.66
CA PHE A 76 2.79 -23.49 23.53
C PHE A 76 1.96 -22.36 24.14
N ILE A 77 2.62 -21.46 24.85
CA ILE A 77 2.10 -20.15 25.21
C ILE A 77 2.78 -19.15 24.28
N LEU A 78 1.98 -18.55 23.41
CA LEU A 78 2.44 -17.55 22.47
C LEU A 78 2.12 -16.14 22.99
N PRO A 79 2.74 -15.09 22.44
CA PRO A 79 2.42 -13.72 22.81
C PRO A 79 0.92 -13.41 22.61
N ASP A 80 0.35 -12.67 23.56
CA ASP A 80 -1.05 -12.23 23.52
C ASP A 80 -1.42 -11.43 22.26
N MET A 81 -0.44 -10.93 21.51
CA MET A 81 -0.63 -10.32 20.18
C MET A 81 -1.38 -11.21 19.22
N LEU A 82 -1.09 -12.51 19.28
CA LEU A 82 -1.63 -13.49 18.34
C LEU A 82 -3.09 -13.83 18.66
N LYS A 83 -3.65 -13.40 19.79
CA LYS A 83 -5.07 -13.66 20.15
C LYS A 83 -6.08 -13.13 19.12
N ASN A 84 -5.70 -12.08 18.39
CA ASN A 84 -6.51 -11.46 17.35
C ASN A 84 -6.07 -11.88 15.94
N ALA A 85 -5.17 -12.86 15.83
CA ALA A 85 -4.69 -13.35 14.55
C ALA A 85 -5.90 -13.75 13.68
N PRO A 86 -5.86 -13.42 12.37
CA PRO A 86 -6.99 -13.64 11.48
C PRO A 86 -7.40 -15.13 11.41
N MET A 87 -6.49 -16.06 11.74
CA MET A 87 -6.75 -17.51 11.79
C MET A 87 -7.90 -17.92 12.74
N PHE A 88 -8.19 -17.10 13.76
CA PHE A 88 -9.27 -17.39 14.71
C PHE A 88 -10.65 -16.94 14.23
N LYS A 89 -10.72 -16.15 13.16
CA LYS A 89 -11.99 -15.76 12.54
C LYS A 89 -12.47 -16.91 11.66
N ARG A 90 -13.53 -17.61 12.09
CA ARG A 90 -14.25 -18.51 11.18
C ARG A 90 -14.81 -17.67 10.04
N THR A 91 -14.52 -18.07 8.80
CA THR A 91 -15.31 -17.69 7.64
C THR A 91 -16.76 -18.04 7.95
N THR A 92 -17.57 -17.04 8.30
CA THR A 92 -19.01 -17.18 8.18
C THR A 92 -19.24 -17.38 6.69
N GLY A 93 -19.41 -18.65 6.30
CA GLY A 93 -19.70 -19.02 4.94
C GLY A 93 -20.70 -18.03 4.37
N THR A 94 -20.31 -17.46 3.24
CA THR A 94 -21.09 -16.56 2.42
C THR A 94 -22.53 -17.07 2.39
N LYS A 95 -23.39 -16.50 3.24
CA LYS A 95 -24.83 -16.70 3.11
C LYS A 95 -25.15 -16.15 1.75
N GLY A 96 -25.43 -17.06 0.82
CA GLY A 96 -25.60 -16.77 -0.58
C GLY A 96 -26.43 -15.52 -0.77
N LEU A 97 -25.81 -14.52 -1.42
CA LEU A 97 -26.51 -13.53 -2.22
C LEU A 97 -27.12 -14.28 -3.41
N GLY A 98 -28.16 -15.08 -3.12
CA GLY A 98 -28.93 -15.86 -4.07
C GLY A 98 -30.27 -15.17 -4.26
N MET A 99 -30.38 -14.46 -5.38
CA MET A 99 -31.63 -13.98 -5.96
C MET A 99 -32.71 -15.08 -5.94
N GLY A 100 -33.93 -14.71 -5.57
CA GLY A 100 -35.14 -15.36 -6.09
C GLY A 100 -35.88 -16.29 -5.13
N ARG A 101 -36.89 -15.75 -4.46
CA ARG A 101 -38.20 -16.41 -4.33
C ARG A 101 -39.27 -15.38 -3.98
N GLY A 102 -39.95 -14.89 -5.01
CA GLY A 102 -41.19 -14.15 -4.85
C GLY A 102 -42.26 -15.03 -4.22
N LYS A 103 -42.97 -14.49 -3.22
CA LYS A 103 -44.36 -14.81 -2.89
C LYS A 103 -45.01 -13.59 -2.23
N THR A 104 -46.10 -13.19 -2.85
CA THR A 104 -47.04 -12.12 -2.54
C THR A 104 -47.68 -12.23 -1.15
N MET A 105 -47.84 -11.11 -0.43
CA MET A 105 -49.12 -10.51 -0.01
C MET A 105 -49.00 -9.68 1.29
N MET A 106 -49.50 -8.45 1.18
CA MET A 106 -50.37 -7.71 2.12
C MET A 106 -50.02 -7.71 3.61
N HIS A 107 -49.84 -6.51 4.19
CA HIS A 107 -50.90 -5.71 4.85
C HIS A 107 -50.29 -4.73 5.86
N ARG A 108 -50.89 -3.52 5.94
CA ARG A 108 -50.97 -2.61 7.11
C ARG A 108 -49.64 -2.23 7.80
N GLY A 109 -49.22 -0.97 7.78
CA GLY A 109 -50.00 0.16 8.27
C GLY A 109 -49.48 0.58 9.65
N ARG A 110 -49.00 1.82 9.71
CA ARG A 110 -49.05 2.72 10.89
C ARG A 110 -48.12 2.40 12.08
N GLY A 111 -47.17 3.29 12.31
CA GLY A 111 -46.82 3.71 13.68
C GLY A 111 -45.33 3.89 13.97
N GLY A 112 -44.97 5.09 14.43
CA GLY A 112 -43.86 5.26 15.36
C GLY A 112 -42.62 5.99 14.86
N PHE A 113 -42.76 7.21 14.36
CA PHE A 113 -41.61 8.11 14.24
C PHE A 113 -41.07 8.48 15.62
N ARG A 114 -39.75 8.33 15.74
CA ARG A 114 -38.90 8.54 16.90
C ARG A 114 -39.01 9.95 17.46
N GLY A 115 -38.99 10.00 18.80
CA GLY A 115 -38.93 11.20 19.61
C GLY A 115 -37.66 12.01 19.41
N GLY A 116 -37.78 13.29 19.75
CA GLY A 116 -36.68 14.21 19.88
C GLY A 116 -36.21 14.42 21.33
N ARG A 117 -35.27 15.36 21.42
CA ARG A 117 -34.85 16.23 22.52
C ARG A 117 -33.69 15.83 23.44
N GLY A 118 -32.78 16.82 23.54
CA GLY A 118 -31.93 17.17 24.69
C GLY A 118 -30.51 16.62 24.54
N GLY A 119 -29.47 17.43 24.33
CA GLY A 119 -29.01 18.58 25.13
C GLY A 119 -27.70 18.12 25.81
N GLY A 120 -26.61 18.87 25.94
CA GLY A 120 -26.28 20.27 25.79
C GLY A 120 -25.10 20.55 26.74
N GLY A 121 -24.16 21.40 26.32
CA GLY A 121 -23.15 22.05 27.18
C GLY A 121 -21.96 21.18 27.58
N GLY A 122 -20.73 21.69 27.71
CA GLY A 122 -20.25 23.06 27.62
C GLY A 122 -18.97 23.21 28.47
N SER A 123 -18.00 23.92 27.89
CA SER A 123 -17.06 24.84 28.54
C SER A 123 -15.97 24.39 29.54
N ARG A 124 -14.73 24.69 29.10
CA ARG A 124 -13.73 25.63 29.70
C ARG A 124 -12.77 25.18 30.81
N GLY A 125 -11.52 25.59 30.56
CA GLY A 125 -10.47 25.93 31.54
C GLY A 125 -9.48 24.79 31.78
N GLY A 126 -8.16 24.95 31.75
CA GLY A 126 -7.29 26.12 31.69
C GLY A 126 -6.01 25.82 32.50
N GLY A 127 -4.84 26.21 31.98
CA GLY A 127 -3.67 26.60 32.80
C GLY A 127 -2.54 25.58 33.02
N GLY A 128 -1.38 25.88 32.39
CA GLY A 128 -0.14 26.15 33.13
C GLY A 128 1.00 25.11 33.14
N GLY A 129 2.19 25.52 32.66
CA GLY A 129 3.46 25.10 33.29
C GLY A 129 4.65 24.69 32.39
N GLY A 130 5.44 25.67 31.92
CA GLY A 130 6.88 25.81 32.26
C GLY A 130 8.01 24.99 31.58
N ARG A 131 9.03 25.75 31.12
CA ARG A 131 10.50 25.48 30.98
C ARG A 131 10.92 24.63 29.76
N GLY A 132 11.66 25.15 28.76
CA GLY A 132 13.08 25.61 28.76
C GLY A 132 14.00 24.42 28.40
N GLY A 133 14.99 24.40 27.50
CA GLY A 133 15.66 25.30 26.56
C GLY A 133 16.81 24.51 25.86
N GLY A 134 17.47 25.09 24.85
CA GLY A 134 18.77 24.65 24.28
C GLY A 134 18.69 23.64 23.12
N ARG A 135 19.10 23.96 21.88
CA ARG A 135 20.45 24.16 21.28
C ARG A 135 21.18 22.87 20.89
N GLY A 136 21.55 22.80 19.60
CA GLY A 136 22.57 21.91 19.01
C GLY A 136 21.98 20.62 18.43
N GLY A 137 22.26 20.18 17.21
CA GLY A 137 23.33 20.52 16.27
C GLY A 137 23.94 19.23 15.72
N GLY A 138 23.68 18.94 14.44
CA GLY A 138 24.60 18.21 13.57
C GLY A 138 24.58 16.67 13.55
N ARG A 139 24.88 16.16 12.34
CA ARG A 139 25.24 14.79 11.93
C ARG A 139 24.03 13.86 11.75
N GLY A 140 23.54 13.56 10.55
CA GLY A 140 24.25 13.49 9.27
C GLY A 140 25.15 12.24 9.23
N GLU A 141 24.56 11.05 9.36
CA GLU A 141 25.17 9.76 9.02
C GLU A 141 24.13 8.64 9.23
N ASN A 142 23.48 8.22 8.15
CA ASN A 142 23.08 6.82 7.92
C ASN A 142 22.38 6.67 6.56
N SER A 143 23.08 7.10 5.51
CA SER A 143 22.79 6.74 4.13
C SER A 143 23.94 5.91 3.61
N ARG A 144 24.07 4.67 4.11
CA ARG A 144 24.87 3.57 3.53
C ARG A 144 24.82 2.37 4.46
N LYS A 145 23.85 1.48 4.20
CA LYS A 145 23.98 0.03 4.35
C LYS A 145 22.64 -0.58 3.97
N MET A 146 22.55 -1.08 2.75
CA MET A 146 21.71 -2.21 2.35
C MET A 146 22.09 -2.58 0.92
N GLU A 147 23.35 -2.99 0.75
CA GLU A 147 23.69 -4.02 -0.23
C GLU A 147 23.92 -5.30 0.58
N GLU A 148 22.83 -6.01 0.85
CA GLU A 148 22.90 -7.35 1.43
C GLU A 148 22.36 -8.31 0.37
N ASN A 149 23.29 -9.04 -0.23
CA ASN A 149 23.14 -10.13 -1.20
C ASN A 149 22.27 -9.84 -2.44
N GLY A 150 22.79 -10.11 -3.64
CA GLY A 150 22.16 -9.82 -4.94
C GLY A 150 20.86 -10.58 -5.27
N GLN A 151 20.06 -10.94 -4.27
CA GLN A 151 18.64 -11.23 -4.41
C GLN A 151 17.88 -9.90 -4.47
N LYS A 152 17.28 -9.62 -5.63
CA LYS A 152 16.39 -8.48 -5.84
C LYS A 152 15.26 -8.56 -4.80
N LYS A 153 15.26 -7.65 -3.84
CA LYS A 153 14.26 -7.61 -2.77
C LYS A 153 12.84 -7.55 -3.36
N VAL A 154 12.04 -8.56 -3.07
CA VAL A 154 10.63 -8.62 -3.51
C VAL A 154 9.83 -7.68 -2.63
N MET A 155 9.29 -6.63 -3.24
CA MET A 155 8.42 -5.67 -2.54
C MET A 155 7.02 -6.28 -2.35
N SER A 156 6.38 -5.99 -1.23
CA SER A 156 5.03 -6.49 -0.92
C SER A 156 3.96 -5.95 -1.88
N ALA A 157 4.14 -4.72 -2.37
CA ALA A 157 3.30 -4.13 -3.41
C ALA A 157 4.04 -3.08 -4.24
N ARG A 158 3.57 -2.88 -5.48
CA ARG A 158 4.02 -1.84 -6.40
C ARG A 158 2.81 -1.28 -7.15
N TRP A 159 2.75 0.04 -7.28
CA TRP A 159 1.75 0.75 -8.08
C TRP A 159 2.43 1.82 -8.94
N GLU A 160 1.78 2.15 -10.04
CA GLU A 160 2.14 3.25 -10.92
C GLU A 160 1.04 4.30 -10.83
N VAL A 161 1.45 5.55 -10.59
CA VAL A 161 0.55 6.68 -10.33
C VAL A 161 0.83 7.74 -11.40
N PRO A 162 -0.01 7.83 -12.44
CA PRO A 162 0.15 8.87 -13.44
C PRO A 162 -0.26 10.22 -12.87
N LEU A 163 0.66 11.17 -12.87
CA LEU A 163 0.41 12.59 -12.62
C LEU A 163 0.74 13.38 -13.90
N SER A 164 0.42 14.68 -13.89
CA SER A 164 0.69 15.57 -15.02
C SER A 164 2.18 15.67 -15.33
N ASP A 165 3.04 15.62 -14.30
CA ASP A 165 4.48 15.67 -14.48
C ASP A 165 5.04 14.35 -15.05
N ARG A 166 4.72 13.22 -14.42
CA ARG A 166 5.18 11.89 -14.85
C ARG A 166 4.36 10.76 -14.23
N VAL A 167 4.68 9.52 -14.63
CA VAL A 167 4.25 8.32 -13.92
C VAL A 167 5.19 8.07 -12.74
N HIS A 168 4.65 8.13 -11.51
CA HIS A 168 5.39 7.81 -10.29
C HIS A 168 5.24 6.35 -9.91
N VAL A 169 6.34 5.71 -9.54
CA VAL A 169 6.35 4.33 -9.03
C VAL A 169 6.33 4.36 -7.50
N VAL A 170 5.25 3.86 -6.91
CA VAL A 170 5.14 3.67 -5.46
C VAL A 170 5.38 2.21 -5.15
N GLN A 171 6.32 1.93 -4.25
CA GLN A 171 6.58 0.57 -3.76
C GLN A 171 6.40 0.53 -2.25
N PHE A 172 5.84 -0.57 -1.77
CA PHE A 172 5.60 -0.80 -0.36
C PHE A 172 6.18 -2.14 0.06
N ASP A 173 6.90 -2.11 1.17
CA ASP A 173 7.54 -3.26 1.79
C ASP A 173 7.00 -3.41 3.21
N HIS A 174 6.45 -4.58 3.49
CA HIS A 174 5.79 -4.92 4.74
C HIS A 174 6.34 -6.24 5.28
N GLY A 175 7.03 -6.17 6.42
CA GLY A 175 7.47 -7.35 7.15
C GLY A 175 6.34 -7.87 8.02
N THR A 176 5.85 -9.07 7.75
CA THR A 176 4.73 -9.67 8.50
C THR A 176 5.13 -10.14 9.90
N THR A 177 6.40 -10.47 10.12
CA THR A 177 6.93 -10.88 11.44
C THR A 177 7.22 -9.69 12.36
N SER A 178 7.89 -8.65 11.86
CA SER A 178 8.30 -7.48 12.65
C SER A 178 7.30 -6.31 12.57
N GLY A 179 6.32 -6.40 11.66
CA GLY A 179 5.45 -5.29 11.26
C GLY A 179 6.17 -4.14 10.57
N ARG A 180 7.43 -4.34 10.15
CA ARG A 180 8.22 -3.33 9.44
C ARG A 180 7.47 -2.78 8.24
N ARG A 181 7.47 -1.46 8.06
CA ARG A 181 6.85 -0.79 6.90
C ARG A 181 7.85 0.14 6.27
N ALA A 182 8.04 0.03 4.96
CA ALA A 182 8.85 0.97 4.20
C ALA A 182 8.14 1.36 2.89
N ILE A 183 8.05 2.67 2.64
CA ILE A 183 7.47 3.24 1.43
C ILE A 183 8.60 3.80 0.60
N PHE A 184 8.59 3.47 -0.69
CA PHE A 184 9.54 3.96 -1.66
C PHE A 184 8.80 4.69 -2.76
N LEU A 185 9.33 5.83 -3.18
CA LEU A 185 8.84 6.61 -4.30
C LEU A 185 9.96 6.71 -5.33
N ASN A 186 9.72 6.21 -6.54
CA ASN A 186 10.70 6.17 -7.63
C ASN A 186 12.04 5.53 -7.21
N GLY A 187 11.98 4.49 -6.37
CA GLY A 187 13.14 3.78 -5.84
C GLY A 187 13.77 4.39 -4.57
N GLU A 188 13.42 5.62 -4.19
CA GLU A 188 13.92 6.26 -2.97
C GLU A 188 13.03 5.95 -1.77
N CYS A 189 13.63 5.56 -0.64
CA CYS A 189 12.89 5.30 0.60
C CYS A 189 12.45 6.62 1.26
N ILE A 190 11.16 6.94 1.19
CA ILE A 190 10.62 8.19 1.75
C ILE A 190 10.07 8.06 3.16
N LYS A 191 9.78 6.82 3.59
CA LYS A 191 9.29 6.52 4.94
C LYS A 191 9.68 5.10 5.33
N ARG A 192 10.13 4.92 6.57
CA ARG A 192 10.49 3.62 7.12
C ARG A 192 10.19 3.57 8.61
N GLU A 193 9.62 2.46 9.03
CA GLU A 193 9.47 2.06 10.42
C GLU A 193 9.92 0.60 10.52
N ASP A 194 10.98 0.33 11.26
CA ASP A 194 11.61 -1.00 11.27
C ASP A 194 10.89 -2.00 12.18
N PHE A 195 10.02 -1.51 13.06
CA PHE A 195 9.21 -2.36 13.93
C PHE A 195 7.82 -1.76 14.18
N MET A 196 6.77 -2.55 13.96
CA MET A 196 5.42 -2.17 14.36
C MET A 196 4.65 -3.34 14.92
N PHE A 197 3.95 -3.08 16.01
CA PHE A 197 3.11 -4.09 16.65
C PHE A 197 1.82 -4.42 15.85
N LYS A 198 1.35 -3.49 15.02
CA LYS A 198 0.13 -3.66 14.20
C LYS A 198 0.52 -4.00 12.77
N LEU A 199 0.04 -5.12 12.25
CA LEU A 199 0.27 -5.56 10.86
C LEU A 199 -0.76 -5.01 9.87
N VAL A 200 -1.89 -4.51 10.37
CA VAL A 200 -2.90 -3.79 9.57
C VAL A 200 -2.89 -2.31 9.91
N GLY A 201 -3.41 -1.48 9.03
CA GLY A 201 -3.53 -0.05 9.29
C GLY A 201 -3.39 0.78 8.03
N ILE A 202 -3.04 2.03 8.24
CA ILE A 202 -3.02 3.05 7.20
C ILE A 202 -1.68 3.79 7.27
N GLU A 203 -1.07 3.99 6.13
CA GLU A 203 0.13 4.80 5.98
C GLU A 203 -0.16 6.01 5.09
N HIS A 204 0.04 7.21 5.61
CA HIS A 204 -0.08 8.45 4.86
C HIS A 204 1.28 8.92 4.34
N PHE A 205 1.30 9.40 3.09
CA PHE A 205 2.45 10.05 2.45
C PHE A 205 1.96 11.01 1.36
N LYS A 206 2.89 11.66 0.64
CA LYS A 206 2.57 12.54 -0.48
C LYS A 206 3.49 12.26 -1.67
N ILE A 207 2.98 12.50 -2.87
CA ILE A 207 3.77 12.60 -4.11
C ILE A 207 3.71 14.06 -4.54
N GLY A 208 4.78 14.82 -4.29
CA GLY A 208 4.73 16.29 -4.38
C GLY A 208 3.66 16.86 -3.46
N SER A 209 2.68 17.56 -4.04
CA SER A 209 1.51 18.08 -3.31
C SER A 209 0.36 17.07 -3.16
N THR A 210 0.40 15.96 -3.92
CA THR A 210 -0.71 15.01 -4.02
C THR A 210 -0.76 14.05 -2.80
N PRO A 211 -1.79 14.11 -1.95
CA PRO A 211 -1.94 13.20 -0.82
C PRO A 211 -2.21 11.76 -1.25
N CYS A 212 -1.47 10.84 -0.62
CA CYS A 212 -1.56 9.41 -0.86
C CYS A 212 -1.69 8.62 0.45
N THR A 213 -2.36 7.48 0.37
CA THR A 213 -2.62 6.61 1.51
C THR A 213 -2.47 5.15 1.09
N ILE A 214 -1.66 4.38 1.82
CA ILE A 214 -1.63 2.91 1.69
C ILE A 214 -2.47 2.33 2.81
N GLU A 215 -3.50 1.57 2.46
CA GLU A 215 -4.28 0.76 3.39
C GLU A 215 -3.77 -0.68 3.38
N ILE A 216 -3.54 -1.22 4.57
CA ILE A 216 -3.11 -2.59 4.80
C ILE A 216 -4.27 -3.31 5.48
N VAL A 217 -4.89 -4.22 4.73
CA VAL A 217 -6.08 -4.95 5.16
C VAL A 217 -5.73 -6.42 5.26
N ALA A 218 -6.09 -7.06 6.38
CA ALA A 218 -5.99 -8.50 6.50
C ALA A 218 -6.91 -9.16 5.46
N ALA A 219 -6.36 -10.08 4.67
CA ALA A 219 -7.09 -10.88 3.71
C ALA A 219 -7.22 -12.34 4.20
N ASP A 220 -7.88 -13.16 3.40
CA ASP A 220 -8.00 -14.59 3.66
C ASP A 220 -6.64 -15.28 3.52
N ASP A 221 -6.52 -16.47 4.13
CA ASP A 221 -5.35 -17.34 4.03
C ASP A 221 -4.03 -16.64 4.39
N PHE A 222 -4.05 -15.80 5.44
CA PHE A 222 -2.85 -15.18 6.04
C PHE A 222 -2.13 -14.19 5.14
N ASN A 223 -2.81 -13.70 4.10
CA ASN A 223 -2.29 -12.66 3.23
C ASN A 223 -2.74 -11.28 3.69
N TYR A 224 -2.03 -10.26 3.24
CA TYR A 224 -2.43 -8.87 3.37
C TYR A 224 -2.75 -8.31 2.00
N HIS A 225 -3.88 -7.63 1.89
CA HIS A 225 -4.20 -6.84 0.73
C HIS A 225 -3.75 -5.40 0.96
N TYR A 226 -3.02 -4.89 -0.02
CA TYR A 226 -2.54 -3.52 -0.02
C TYR A 226 -3.33 -2.71 -1.02
N LYS A 227 -3.84 -1.55 -0.61
CA LYS A 227 -4.54 -0.63 -1.49
C LYS A 227 -3.86 0.72 -1.43
N LEU A 228 -3.51 1.26 -2.59
CA LEU A 228 -3.09 2.65 -2.70
C LEU A 228 -4.29 3.52 -3.05
N LEU A 229 -4.48 4.58 -2.26
CA LEU A 229 -5.41 5.66 -2.54
C LEU A 229 -4.65 6.95 -2.86
N VAL A 230 -5.05 7.62 -3.93
CA VAL A 230 -4.51 8.90 -4.39
C VAL A 230 -5.67 9.90 -4.41
N ASN A 231 -5.52 11.03 -3.69
CA ASN A 231 -6.63 11.97 -3.47
C ASN A 231 -7.91 11.29 -2.93
N GLY A 232 -7.74 10.27 -2.07
CA GLY A 232 -8.83 9.51 -1.45
C GLY A 232 -9.57 8.53 -2.39
N LYS A 233 -9.12 8.36 -3.63
CA LYS A 233 -9.66 7.36 -4.58
C LYS A 233 -8.68 6.22 -4.76
N SER A 234 -9.14 5.01 -5.04
CA SER A 234 -8.24 3.89 -5.39
C SER A 234 -7.37 4.27 -6.60
N VAL A 235 -6.13 3.76 -6.66
CA VAL A 235 -5.21 4.05 -7.77
C VAL A 235 -5.81 3.73 -9.15
N GLN A 236 -6.63 2.70 -9.25
CA GLN A 236 -7.36 2.37 -10.48
C GLN A 236 -8.36 3.47 -10.86
N SER A 237 -9.26 3.85 -9.94
CA SER A 237 -10.25 4.91 -10.19
C SER A 237 -9.59 6.27 -10.43
N PHE A 238 -8.45 6.52 -9.77
CA PHE A 238 -7.64 7.69 -10.01
C PHE A 238 -7.06 7.70 -11.43
N SER A 239 -6.46 6.59 -11.88
CA SER A 239 -5.86 6.48 -13.21
C SER A 239 -6.91 6.59 -14.33
N GLU A 240 -8.09 6.00 -14.15
CA GLU A 240 -9.23 6.18 -15.05
C GLU A 240 -9.68 7.64 -15.14
N ASN A 241 -9.66 8.37 -14.02
CA ASN A 241 -9.94 9.80 -14.01
C ASN A 241 -8.83 10.61 -14.67
N GLN A 242 -7.56 10.24 -14.44
CA GLN A 242 -6.41 10.86 -15.11
C GLN A 242 -6.51 10.70 -16.62
N ALA A 243 -6.89 9.54 -17.14
CA ALA A 243 -7.12 9.33 -18.58
C ALA A 243 -8.24 10.20 -19.17
N ARG A 244 -9.19 10.67 -18.34
CA ARG A 244 -10.23 11.60 -18.78
C ARG A 244 -9.71 13.04 -18.88
N ILE A 245 -8.92 13.48 -17.90
CA ILE A 245 -8.45 14.87 -17.81
C ILE A 245 -7.13 15.11 -18.56
N LEU A 246 -6.29 14.09 -18.69
CA LEU A 246 -5.03 14.15 -19.41
C LEU A 246 -5.16 13.50 -20.79
N LYS A 247 -4.32 13.95 -21.71
CA LYS A 247 -4.01 13.25 -22.94
C LYS A 247 -2.49 13.15 -23.06
N CYS A 248 -1.98 11.98 -23.44
CA CYS A 248 -0.55 11.67 -23.36
C CYS A 248 -0.02 11.18 -24.71
N TRP A 249 1.21 11.56 -25.02
CA TRP A 249 1.97 11.07 -26.17
C TRP A 249 3.41 10.80 -25.73
N LEU A 250 4.01 9.75 -26.29
CA LEU A 250 5.39 9.33 -26.00
C LEU A 250 6.21 9.20 -27.31
N PRO A 251 6.38 10.29 -28.08
CA PRO A 251 7.21 10.26 -29.29
C PRO A 251 8.68 10.01 -28.96
N ILE A 252 9.42 9.55 -29.97
CA ILE A 252 10.88 9.55 -29.96
C ILE A 252 11.33 10.79 -30.74
N ILE A 253 11.99 11.73 -30.07
CA ILE A 253 12.51 12.98 -30.65
C ILE A 253 14.02 12.97 -30.43
N ASP A 254 14.81 13.16 -31.49
CA ASP A 254 16.28 13.07 -31.44
C ASP A 254 16.84 11.78 -30.79
N GLY A 255 16.09 10.68 -30.89
CA GLY A 255 16.47 9.38 -30.33
C GLY A 255 16.13 9.19 -28.85
N GLU A 256 15.50 10.18 -28.20
CA GLU A 256 15.04 10.10 -26.81
C GLU A 256 13.52 10.03 -26.72
N PHE A 257 13.00 9.26 -25.75
CA PHE A 257 11.57 9.25 -25.45
C PHE A 257 11.20 10.54 -24.73
N VAL A 258 10.31 11.32 -25.33
CA VAL A 258 9.78 12.55 -24.74
C VAL A 258 8.34 12.31 -24.29
N ARG A 259 8.01 12.70 -23.06
CA ARG A 259 6.62 12.64 -22.55
C ARG A 259 5.93 13.97 -22.77
N ILE A 260 4.94 13.99 -23.66
CA ILE A 260 4.10 15.16 -23.93
C ILE A 260 2.70 14.91 -23.36
N VAL A 261 2.21 15.80 -22.51
CA VAL A 261 0.90 15.68 -21.86
C VAL A 261 0.10 16.97 -22.05
N LEU A 262 -1.15 16.84 -22.49
CA LEU A 262 -2.13 17.92 -22.47
C LEU A 262 -3.08 17.72 -21.29
N GLU A 263 -3.19 18.71 -20.42
CA GLU A 263 -4.24 18.79 -19.40
C GLU A 263 -5.47 19.48 -20.00
N LYS A 264 -6.56 18.74 -20.22
CA LYS A 264 -7.70 19.19 -21.04
C LYS A 264 -8.50 20.34 -20.41
N ASP A 265 -8.44 20.50 -19.09
CA ASP A 265 -9.20 21.52 -18.37
C ASP A 265 -8.48 22.87 -18.35
N SER A 266 -7.18 22.89 -18.03
CA SER A 266 -6.36 24.11 -18.05
C SER A 266 -5.82 24.44 -19.45
N LEU A 267 -5.79 23.45 -20.34
CA LEU A 267 -5.10 23.47 -21.63
C LEU A 267 -3.57 23.61 -21.53
N ASP A 268 -3.00 23.39 -20.34
CA ASP A 268 -1.56 23.38 -20.16
C ASP A 268 -0.94 22.18 -20.89
N VAL A 269 0.19 22.44 -21.56
CA VAL A 269 1.01 21.41 -22.19
C VAL A 269 2.25 21.19 -21.34
N TYR A 270 2.51 19.94 -21.00
CA TYR A 270 3.69 19.51 -20.26
C TYR A 270 4.61 18.72 -21.19
N VAL A 271 5.90 19.03 -21.15
CA VAL A 271 6.97 18.27 -21.83
C VAL A 271 7.96 17.82 -20.76
N ASP A 272 8.12 16.51 -20.63
CA ASP A 272 8.91 15.85 -19.57
C ASP A 272 8.62 16.40 -18.16
N GLY A 273 7.34 16.65 -17.93
CA GLY A 273 6.77 17.10 -16.68
C GLY A 273 6.94 18.58 -16.37
N LYS A 274 7.41 19.38 -17.33
CA LYS A 274 7.47 20.84 -17.22
C LYS A 274 6.43 21.47 -18.12
N VAL A 275 5.68 22.43 -17.59
CA VAL A 275 4.77 23.26 -18.40
C VAL A 275 5.60 24.04 -19.42
N VAL A 276 5.18 23.99 -20.68
CA VAL A 276 5.81 24.76 -21.77
C VAL A 276 4.95 25.96 -22.16
N GLU A 277 5.58 26.97 -22.73
CA GLU A 277 4.86 28.10 -23.31
C GLU A 277 4.15 27.65 -24.60
N THR A 278 2.90 28.07 -24.75
CA THR A 278 2.06 27.68 -25.88
C THR A 278 1.45 28.90 -26.57
N ALA A 279 1.32 28.84 -27.89
CA ALA A 279 0.58 29.83 -28.68
C ALA A 279 -0.66 29.18 -29.31
N GLY A 280 -1.83 29.80 -29.13
CA GLY A 280 -3.08 29.33 -29.72
C GLY A 280 -3.34 29.97 -31.08
N GLU A 281 -3.69 29.17 -32.07
CA GLU A 281 -4.10 29.61 -33.41
C GLU A 281 -5.45 28.99 -33.80
N PHE A 282 -6.28 29.74 -34.52
CA PHE A 282 -7.53 29.23 -35.09
C PHE A 282 -7.32 29.00 -36.59
N THR A 283 -7.48 27.76 -37.02
CA THR A 283 -7.34 27.35 -38.41
C THR A 283 -8.68 26.86 -38.98
N ASP A 284 -8.74 26.63 -40.29
CA ASP A 284 -9.93 26.06 -40.93
C ASP A 284 -10.22 24.62 -40.46
N GLU A 285 -9.21 23.95 -39.91
CA GLU A 285 -9.31 22.56 -39.45
C GLU A 285 -9.61 22.44 -37.94
N GLY A 286 -9.44 23.50 -37.16
CA GLY A 286 -9.72 23.50 -35.73
C GLY A 286 -8.94 24.56 -34.95
N THR A 287 -8.76 24.32 -33.65
CA THR A 287 -7.87 25.15 -32.82
C THR A 287 -6.54 24.44 -32.66
N GLU A 288 -5.45 25.11 -32.96
CA GLU A 288 -4.09 24.59 -32.81
C GLU A 288 -3.41 25.24 -31.60
N THR A 289 -2.70 24.43 -30.81
CA THR A 289 -1.90 24.88 -29.68
C THR A 289 -0.44 24.54 -29.98
N HIS A 290 0.34 25.54 -30.39
CA HIS A 290 1.72 25.41 -30.84
C HIS A 290 2.70 25.54 -29.67
N PHE A 291 3.77 24.74 -29.72
CA PHE A 291 4.90 24.77 -28.79
C PHE A 291 6.13 24.16 -29.47
N THR A 292 7.27 24.15 -28.77
CA THR A 292 8.52 23.59 -29.29
C THR A 292 9.10 22.55 -28.34
N VAL A 293 9.78 21.55 -28.91
CA VAL A 293 10.59 20.58 -28.17
C VAL A 293 11.95 20.51 -28.85
N GLY A 294 12.96 21.12 -28.24
CA GLY A 294 14.25 21.33 -28.93
C GLY A 294 14.06 22.19 -30.17
N ASP A 295 14.53 21.70 -31.31
CA ASP A 295 14.38 22.37 -32.61
C ASP A 295 13.12 21.94 -33.39
N HIS A 296 12.28 21.08 -32.80
CA HIS A 296 11.08 20.54 -33.44
C HIS A 296 9.86 21.42 -33.19
N ALA A 297 9.11 21.68 -34.27
CA ALA A 297 7.85 22.40 -34.19
C ALA A 297 6.74 21.42 -33.82
N CYS A 298 6.02 21.69 -32.74
CA CYS A 298 4.94 20.83 -32.26
C CYS A 298 3.63 21.62 -32.20
N PHE A 299 2.53 20.94 -32.48
CA PHE A 299 1.21 21.51 -32.19
C PHE A 299 0.20 20.43 -31.87
N ILE A 300 -0.75 20.78 -31.00
CA ILE A 300 -1.92 19.95 -30.73
C ILE A 300 -3.12 20.57 -31.44
N ARG A 301 -3.70 19.84 -32.38
CA ARG A 301 -4.93 20.23 -33.08
C ARG A 301 -6.15 19.68 -32.36
N ALA A 302 -7.03 20.58 -31.99
CA ALA A 302 -8.33 20.30 -31.37
C ALA A 302 -9.45 20.47 -32.41
N VAL A 303 -10.07 19.35 -32.79
CA VAL A 303 -11.17 19.32 -33.76
C VAL A 303 -12.46 18.91 -33.06
N SER A 304 -13.54 19.67 -33.28
CA SER A 304 -14.87 19.27 -32.80
C SER A 304 -15.32 18.01 -33.53
N SER A 305 -15.57 16.92 -32.81
CA SER A 305 -16.01 15.67 -33.46
C SER A 305 -17.44 15.70 -34.01
N GLY A 306 -18.17 16.81 -33.84
CA GLY A 306 -19.57 16.98 -34.25
C GLY A 306 -20.58 16.07 -33.53
N LYS A 307 -20.10 15.10 -32.75
CA LYS A 307 -20.89 14.13 -31.98
C LYS A 307 -20.92 14.56 -30.52
N ARG A 308 -22.14 14.71 -30.00
CA ARG A 308 -22.44 15.15 -28.61
C ARG A 308 -21.76 14.32 -27.51
N ARG A 309 -21.32 13.09 -27.81
CA ARG A 309 -20.79 12.11 -26.84
C ARG A 309 -19.26 11.96 -26.86
N THR A 310 -18.59 12.31 -27.96
CA THR A 310 -17.12 12.17 -28.13
C THR A 310 -16.37 13.48 -27.90
N GLY A 311 -17.04 14.63 -28.01
CA GLY A 311 -16.45 15.93 -27.64
C GLY A 311 -15.39 16.43 -28.62
N ILE A 312 -14.36 17.09 -28.10
CA ILE A 312 -13.22 17.62 -28.83
C ILE A 312 -12.17 16.50 -28.95
N ILE A 313 -11.70 16.25 -30.17
CA ILE A 313 -10.58 15.33 -30.42
C ILE A 313 -9.32 16.17 -30.48
N GLN A 314 -8.36 15.85 -29.61
CA GLN A 314 -7.03 16.45 -29.67
C GLN A 314 -6.04 15.46 -30.30
N THR A 315 -5.25 15.92 -31.26
CA THR A 315 -4.24 15.14 -31.98
C THR A 315 -2.92 15.92 -31.96
N LEU A 316 -1.81 15.25 -31.62
CA LEU A 316 -0.49 15.86 -31.59
C LEU A 316 0.19 15.69 -32.96
N PHE A 317 0.86 16.75 -33.40
CA PHE A 317 1.73 16.77 -34.56
C PHE A 317 3.13 17.26 -34.17
N ILE A 318 4.15 16.64 -34.75
CA ILE A 318 5.56 17.03 -34.63
C ILE A 318 6.14 17.08 -36.03
N ASP A 319 6.65 18.24 -36.45
CA ASP A 319 7.13 18.50 -37.81
C ASP A 319 6.12 18.02 -38.88
N ASP A 320 4.85 18.39 -38.70
CA ASP A 320 3.71 18.01 -39.55
C ASP A 320 3.36 16.50 -39.58
N HIS A 321 4.00 15.68 -38.75
CA HIS A 321 3.69 14.27 -38.60
C HIS A 321 2.80 13.99 -37.39
N GLU A 322 1.68 13.31 -37.62
CA GLU A 322 0.75 12.89 -36.56
C GLU A 322 1.41 11.87 -35.62
N VAL A 323 1.27 12.10 -34.31
CA VAL A 323 1.79 11.23 -33.26
C VAL A 323 0.64 10.44 -32.62
N THR A 324 0.83 9.13 -32.51
CA THR A 324 -0.15 8.23 -31.88
C THR A 324 -0.26 8.51 -30.37
N GLU A 325 -1.49 8.60 -29.88
CA GLU A 325 -1.79 8.74 -28.45
C GLU A 325 -1.26 7.54 -27.66
N ALA A 326 -0.61 7.84 -26.53
CA ALA A 326 -0.14 6.85 -25.55
C ALA A 326 -1.10 6.77 -24.36
N ALA A 327 -1.09 5.65 -23.65
CA ALA A 327 -1.84 5.54 -22.41
C ALA A 327 -1.22 6.46 -21.33
N VAL A 328 -2.05 7.05 -20.47
CA VAL A 328 -1.59 8.05 -19.48
C VAL A 328 -0.70 7.42 -18.40
N ASP A 329 -0.91 6.15 -18.10
CA ASP A 329 -0.11 5.31 -17.20
C ASP A 329 1.10 4.67 -17.88
N GLN A 330 1.25 4.82 -19.20
CA GLN A 330 2.43 4.34 -19.91
C GLN A 330 3.67 5.13 -19.49
N SER A 331 4.72 4.40 -19.13
CA SER A 331 6.04 4.96 -18.83
C SER A 331 7.00 4.75 -20.00
N CYS A 332 7.93 5.69 -20.17
CA CYS A 332 9.10 5.48 -21.01
C CYS A 332 10.02 4.50 -20.27
N ILE A 333 10.01 3.22 -20.65
CA ILE A 333 10.91 2.19 -20.11
C ILE A 333 12.13 2.10 -21.02
#